data_AF-A0A3D3FYM3-F1
#
_entry.id   AF-A0A3D3FYM3-F1
#
_cell.length_a   1.000
_cell.length_b   1.000
_cell.length_c   1.000
_cell.angle_alpha   90.00
_cell.angle_beta   90.00
_cell.angle_gamma   90.00
#
_symmetry.space_group_name_H-M   'P 1'
#
loop_
_entity.id
_entity.type
_entity.pdbx_description
1 polymer ?
#
loop_
_entity_poly.entity_id
_entity_poly.type
_entity_poly.pdbx_seq_one_letter_code
_entity_poly.pdbx_strand_id
1 'polypeptide(L)'
;MAFKFESQEFKLKFDQVESLARSIIEDDTYAESIKNLANHFLTATRVFNTNLDLSDYDQYIEYSRKQPVSDFVKVVDQALKKYKNSNLESDLIYLFDISLNLINIYFSELTFILGGLSNSISLEV
;
A
#
# COMPACT_ATOMS: atom_id res chain seq x y z
N MET A 1 -8.03 8.60 15.72
CA MET A 1 -6.56 8.57 15.88
C MET A 1 -5.97 8.83 14.52
N ALA A 2 -5.04 9.76 14.36
CA ALA A 2 -4.38 9.99 13.08
C ALA A 2 -3.55 8.75 12.70
N PHE A 3 -3.52 8.40 11.42
CA PHE A 3 -2.72 7.29 10.94
C PHE A 3 -1.24 7.50 11.16
N LYS A 4 -0.54 6.40 11.38
CA LYS A 4 0.92 6.37 11.45
C LYS A 4 1.45 5.15 10.71
N PHE A 5 2.46 5.35 9.87
CA PHE A 5 3.22 4.26 9.24
C PHE A 5 3.93 3.41 10.30
N GLU A 6 4.34 4.01 11.42
CA GLU A 6 4.93 3.27 12.54
C GLU A 6 3.88 2.61 13.45
N SER A 7 2.58 2.74 13.16
CA SER A 7 1.57 2.02 13.94
C SER A 7 1.69 0.51 13.71
N GLN A 8 1.62 -0.25 14.82
CA GLN A 8 1.63 -1.71 14.77
C GLN A 8 0.47 -2.25 13.90
N GLU A 9 -0.70 -1.61 13.96
CA GLU A 9 -1.86 -1.99 13.15
C GLU A 9 -1.59 -1.89 11.65
N PHE A 10 -0.93 -0.82 11.22
CA PHE A 10 -0.53 -0.65 9.83
C PHE A 10 0.46 -1.73 9.38
N LYS A 11 1.57 -1.90 10.11
CA LYS A 11 2.62 -2.87 9.75
C LYS A 11 2.03 -4.28 9.65
N LEU A 12 1.25 -4.69 10.66
CA LEU A 12 0.57 -5.99 10.66
C LEU A 12 -0.39 -6.16 9.48
N LYS A 13 -1.17 -5.12 9.10
CA LYS A 13 -2.07 -5.23 7.96
C LYS A 13 -1.31 -5.31 6.64
N PHE A 14 -0.25 -4.52 6.49
CA PHE A 14 0.56 -4.53 5.29
C PHE A 14 1.24 -5.90 5.10
N ASP A 15 1.82 -6.46 6.16
CA ASP A 15 2.44 -7.79 6.16
C ASP A 15 1.45 -8.90 5.79
N GLN A 16 0.18 -8.77 6.20
CA GLN A 16 -0.87 -9.71 5.83
C GLN A 16 -1.17 -9.70 4.33
N VAL A 17 -1.20 -8.52 3.69
CA VAL A 17 -1.41 -8.40 2.25
C VAL A 17 -0.19 -8.91 1.49
N GLU A 18 1.03 -8.62 1.98
CA GLU A 18 2.27 -9.16 1.40
C GLU A 18 2.33 -10.68 1.47
N SER A 19 1.99 -11.26 2.62
CA SER A 19 1.94 -12.71 2.80
C SER A 19 0.90 -13.36 1.87
N LEU A 20 -0.26 -12.71 1.70
CA LEU A 20 -1.27 -13.17 0.75
C LEU A 20 -0.74 -13.14 -0.70
N ALA A 21 -0.10 -12.05 -1.11
CA ALA A 21 0.49 -11.95 -2.45
C ALA A 21 1.52 -13.06 -2.72
N ARG A 22 2.37 -13.39 -1.74
CA ARG A 22 3.32 -14.50 -1.84
C ARG A 22 2.60 -15.84 -2.06
N SER A 23 1.57 -16.12 -1.26
CA SER A 23 0.80 -17.36 -1.39
C SER A 23 0.11 -17.51 -2.75
N ILE A 24 -0.33 -16.40 -3.36
CA ILE A 24 -1.00 -16.40 -4.67
C ILE A 24 -0.02 -16.70 -5.81
N ILE A 25 1.22 -16.24 -5.70
CA ILE A 25 2.25 -16.54 -6.70
C ILE A 25 2.60 -18.03 -6.68
N GLU A 26 2.61 -18.65 -5.50
CA GLU A 26 2.91 -20.06 -5.28
C GLU A 26 1.75 -21.00 -5.64
N ASP A 27 0.51 -20.48 -5.76
CA ASP A 27 -0.69 -21.27 -6.03
C ASP A 27 -1.05 -21.28 -7.53
N ASP A 28 -0.96 -22.45 -8.16
CA ASP A 28 -1.24 -22.67 -9.59
C ASP A 28 -2.71 -22.58 -10.00
N THR A 29 -3.62 -22.41 -9.05
CA THR A 29 -5.04 -22.27 -9.35
C THR A 29 -5.43 -20.85 -9.79
N TYR A 30 -4.61 -19.84 -9.47
CA TYR A 30 -4.88 -18.45 -9.87
C TYR A 30 -4.51 -18.20 -11.33
N ALA A 31 -5.30 -17.35 -11.99
CA ALA A 31 -4.98 -16.88 -13.33
C ALA A 31 -3.63 -16.14 -13.37
N GLU A 32 -2.93 -16.25 -14.48
CA GLU A 32 -1.61 -15.62 -14.69
C GLU A 32 -1.67 -14.08 -14.53
N SER A 33 -2.79 -13.44 -14.90
CA SER A 33 -3.01 -12.01 -14.68
C SER A 33 -2.98 -11.63 -13.19
N ILE A 34 -3.56 -12.47 -12.33
CA ILE A 34 -3.59 -12.28 -10.89
C ILE A 34 -2.21 -12.50 -10.28
N LYS A 35 -1.49 -13.54 -10.72
CA LYS A 35 -0.10 -13.77 -10.31
C LYS A 35 0.81 -12.60 -10.67
N ASN A 36 0.65 -12.04 -11.86
CA ASN A 36 1.39 -10.85 -12.30
C ASN A 36 1.07 -9.61 -11.45
N LEU A 37 -0.21 -9.40 -11.11
CA LEU A 37 -0.61 -8.33 -10.19
C LEU A 37 0.02 -8.49 -8.80
N ALA A 38 0.00 -9.70 -8.24
CA ALA A 38 0.64 -10.02 -6.96
C ALA A 38 2.16 -9.77 -7.01
N ASN A 39 2.83 -10.15 -8.10
CA ASN A 39 4.26 -9.86 -8.32
C ASN A 39 4.57 -8.36 -8.39
N HIS A 40 3.73 -7.58 -9.09
CA HIS A 40 3.86 -6.12 -9.11
C HIS A 40 3.67 -5.52 -7.73
N PHE A 41 2.68 -6.00 -6.96
CA PHE A 41 2.50 -5.59 -5.58
C PHE A 41 3.74 -5.87 -4.72
N LEU A 42 4.28 -7.10 -4.77
CA LEU A 42 5.50 -7.43 -4.04
C LEU A 42 6.70 -6.57 -4.46
N THR A 43 6.81 -6.23 -5.75
CA THR A 43 7.86 -5.32 -6.22
C THR A 43 7.70 -3.93 -5.61
N ALA A 44 6.48 -3.38 -5.60
CA ALA A 44 6.19 -2.10 -4.97
C ALA A 44 6.47 -2.12 -3.45
N THR A 45 6.12 -3.21 -2.76
CA THR A 45 6.40 -3.37 -1.31
C THR A 45 7.88 -3.34 -0.99
N ARG A 46 8.75 -3.88 -1.87
CA ARG A 46 10.21 -3.83 -1.67
C ARG A 46 10.77 -2.42 -1.75
N VAL A 47 10.19 -1.57 -2.61
CA VAL A 47 10.60 -0.16 -2.73
C VAL A 47 10.08 0.64 -1.54
N PHE A 48 8.84 0.38 -1.11
CA PHE A 48 8.22 1.05 0.03
C PHE A 48 8.89 0.66 1.37
N ASN A 49 9.19 -0.63 1.54
CA ASN A 49 9.89 -1.26 2.65
C ASN A 49 9.44 -0.79 4.05
N THR A 50 8.37 -1.40 4.57
CA THR A 50 7.81 -1.15 5.92
C THR A 50 8.75 -1.49 7.09
N ASN A 51 9.87 -2.16 6.83
CA ASN A 51 10.89 -2.46 7.85
C ASN A 51 11.85 -1.29 8.09
N LEU A 52 11.89 -0.30 7.20
CA LEU A 52 12.58 0.95 7.48
C LEU A 52 11.79 1.76 8.52
N ASP A 53 12.49 2.60 9.26
CA ASP A 53 11.84 3.57 10.13
C ASP A 53 11.18 4.64 9.26
N LEU A 54 9.85 4.67 9.28
CA LEU A 54 9.04 5.62 8.54
C LEU A 54 8.50 6.73 9.45
N SER A 55 8.99 6.88 10.68
CA SER A 55 8.50 7.88 11.63
C SER A 55 8.60 9.31 11.10
N ASP A 56 9.64 9.59 10.30
CA ASP A 56 9.82 10.88 9.65
C ASP A 56 8.70 11.18 8.65
N TYR A 57 7.92 10.20 8.21
CA TYR A 57 6.77 10.42 7.33
C TYR A 57 5.47 10.65 8.09
N ASP A 58 5.39 10.23 9.35
CA ASP A 58 4.22 10.47 10.21
C ASP A 58 3.96 11.97 10.40
N GLN A 59 5.01 12.80 10.39
CA GLN A 59 4.88 14.25 10.47
C GLN A 59 4.28 14.89 9.20
N TYR A 60 4.33 14.18 8.07
CA TYR A 60 3.84 14.68 6.78
C TYR A 60 2.42 14.19 6.46
N ILE A 61 1.95 13.14 7.14
CA ILE A 61 0.59 12.60 6.96
C ILE A 61 -0.49 13.61 7.37
N GLU A 62 -0.23 14.49 8.34
CA GLU A 62 -1.17 15.55 8.74
C GLU A 62 -1.42 16.60 7.63
N TYR A 63 -0.52 16.69 6.64
CA TYR A 63 -0.58 17.68 5.57
C TYR A 63 -1.09 17.13 4.23
N SER A 64 -1.28 15.81 4.11
CA SER A 64 -1.79 15.23 2.86
C SER A 64 -3.23 15.67 2.62
N ARG A 65 -3.44 16.42 1.53
CA ARG A 65 -4.77 16.85 1.06
C ARG A 65 -5.60 15.68 0.51
N LYS A 66 -4.99 14.49 0.33
CA LYS A 66 -5.67 13.25 -0.04
C LYS A 66 -6.09 12.52 1.25
N GLN A 67 -7.33 12.74 1.68
CA GLN A 67 -7.98 12.05 2.82
C GLN A 67 -7.80 10.50 2.82
N PRO A 68 -8.07 9.84 3.95
CA PRO A 68 -7.28 9.87 5.16
C PRO A 68 -6.56 8.52 5.26
N VAL A 69 -5.24 8.56 5.39
CA VAL A 69 -4.45 7.34 5.59
C VAL A 69 -4.97 6.53 6.81
N SER A 70 -5.73 7.16 7.72
CA SER A 70 -6.39 6.53 8.88
C SER A 70 -7.47 5.52 8.54
N ASP A 71 -8.06 5.58 7.34
CA ASP A 71 -9.02 4.56 6.90
C ASP A 71 -8.33 3.38 6.19
N PHE A 72 -7.03 3.44 5.86
CA PHE A 72 -6.35 2.35 5.14
C PHE A 72 -6.50 1.00 5.85
N VAL A 73 -6.13 0.96 7.14
CA VAL A 73 -6.20 -0.26 7.97
C VAL A 73 -7.61 -0.85 7.92
N LYS A 74 -8.62 0.01 8.04
CA LYS A 74 -10.04 -0.39 8.04
C LYS A 74 -10.51 -0.87 6.66
N VAL A 75 -10.15 -0.15 5.59
CA VAL A 75 -10.55 -0.45 4.21
C VAL A 75 -9.89 -1.75 3.73
N VAL A 76 -8.59 -1.93 4.02
CA VAL A 76 -7.88 -3.19 3.73
C VAL A 76 -8.42 -4.34 4.56
N ASP A 77 -8.72 -4.13 5.85
CA ASP A 77 -9.30 -5.19 6.68
C ASP A 77 -10.67 -5.65 6.15
N GLN A 78 -11.51 -4.71 5.69
CA GLN A 78 -12.79 -5.02 5.05
C GLN A 78 -12.61 -5.76 3.73
N ALA A 79 -11.68 -5.32 2.87
CA ALA A 79 -11.37 -5.96 1.61
C ALA A 79 -10.82 -7.39 1.80
N LEU A 80 -9.88 -7.58 2.74
CA LEU A 80 -9.35 -8.89 3.13
C LEU A 80 -10.45 -9.83 3.61
N LYS A 81 -11.34 -9.36 4.49
CA LYS A 81 -12.48 -10.15 4.98
C LYS A 81 -13.42 -10.52 3.84
N LYS A 82 -13.70 -9.59 2.94
CA LYS A 82 -14.56 -9.85 1.78
C LYS A 82 -13.97 -10.93 0.89
N TYR A 83 -12.71 -10.81 0.51
CA TYR A 83 -12.01 -11.82 -0.28
C TYR A 83 -11.98 -13.19 0.41
N LYS A 84 -11.67 -13.27 1.70
CA LYS A 84 -11.70 -14.54 2.46
C LYS A 84 -13.07 -15.22 2.46
N ASN A 85 -14.15 -14.45 2.36
CA ASN A 85 -15.51 -14.98 2.34
C ASN A 85 -15.96 -15.37 0.93
N SER A 86 -15.55 -14.64 -0.10
CA SER A 86 -16.01 -14.82 -1.48
C SER A 86 -15.09 -15.70 -2.32
N ASN A 87 -13.78 -15.68 -2.04
CA ASN A 87 -12.70 -16.22 -2.85
C ASN A 87 -12.76 -15.77 -4.33
N LEU A 88 -13.35 -14.60 -4.60
CA LEU A 88 -13.46 -14.06 -5.96
C LEU A 88 -12.20 -13.27 -6.33
N GLU A 89 -11.69 -13.50 -7.53
CA GLU A 89 -10.55 -12.74 -8.08
C GLU A 89 -10.82 -11.23 -8.13
N SER A 90 -12.07 -10.81 -8.35
CA SER A 90 -12.43 -9.39 -8.36
C SER A 90 -12.21 -8.71 -7.01
N ASP A 91 -12.42 -9.43 -5.90
CA ASP A 91 -12.19 -8.89 -4.56
C ASP A 91 -10.69 -8.83 -4.23
N LEU A 92 -9.91 -9.75 -4.80
CA LEU A 92 -8.46 -9.74 -4.72
C LEU A 92 -7.85 -8.57 -5.51
N ILE A 93 -8.32 -8.34 -6.74
CA ILE A 93 -7.90 -7.19 -7.56
C ILE A 93 -8.16 -5.89 -6.79
N TYR A 94 -9.37 -5.74 -6.24
CA TYR A 94 -9.72 -4.58 -5.42
C TYR A 94 -8.78 -4.40 -4.22
N LEU A 95 -8.46 -5.50 -3.51
CA LEU A 95 -7.53 -5.48 -2.38
C LEU A 95 -6.12 -5.01 -2.78
N PHE A 96 -5.60 -5.46 -3.93
CA PHE A 96 -4.31 -5.02 -4.41
C PHE A 96 -4.34 -3.57 -4.89
N ASP A 97 -5.39 -3.14 -5.57
CA ASP A 97 -5.54 -1.76 -6.05
C ASP A 97 -5.53 -0.75 -4.90
N ILE A 98 -6.31 -1.00 -3.83
CA ILE A 98 -6.31 -0.11 -2.66
C ILE A 98 -4.95 -0.08 -1.96
N SER A 99 -4.23 -1.20 -1.95
CA SER A 99 -2.92 -1.32 -1.30
C SER A 99 -1.82 -0.63 -2.11
N LEU A 100 -1.82 -0.78 -3.43
CA LEU A 100 -0.94 -0.08 -4.35
C LEU A 100 -1.21 1.43 -4.34
N ASN A 101 -2.47 1.84 -4.24
CA ASN A 101 -2.82 3.25 -4.16
C ASN A 101 -2.25 3.91 -2.90
N LEU A 102 -2.23 3.21 -1.75
CA LEU A 102 -1.54 3.72 -0.57
C LEU A 102 -0.05 3.94 -0.84
N ILE A 103 0.64 2.93 -1.40
CA ILE A 103 2.06 3.02 -1.72
C ILE A 103 2.32 4.21 -2.66
N ASN A 104 1.45 4.40 -3.65
CA ASN A 104 1.53 5.52 -4.59
C ASN A 104 1.30 6.88 -3.92
N ILE A 105 0.32 6.98 -3.01
CA ILE A 105 0.11 8.20 -2.22
C ILE A 105 1.37 8.51 -1.41
N TYR A 106 1.95 7.51 -0.75
CA TYR A 106 3.19 7.68 0.00
C TYR A 106 4.33 8.21 -0.89
N PHE A 107 4.61 7.59 -2.03
CA PHE A 107 5.65 8.07 -2.96
C PHE A 107 5.35 9.46 -3.54
N SER A 108 4.08 9.77 -3.78
CA SER A 108 3.67 11.08 -4.28
C SER A 108 3.93 12.19 -3.26
N GLU A 109 3.59 11.98 -2.00
CA GLU A 109 3.83 12.93 -0.91
C GLU A 109 5.34 13.10 -0.66
N LEU A 110 6.08 11.99 -0.69
CA LEU A 110 7.55 11.97 -0.67
C LEU A 110 8.17 12.87 -1.76
N THR A 111 7.71 12.70 -2.99
CA THR A 111 8.19 13.46 -4.15
C THR A 111 7.82 14.93 -4.03
N PHE A 112 6.61 15.25 -3.56
CA PHE A 112 6.19 16.63 -3.33
C PHE A 112 7.08 17.35 -2.31
N ILE A 113 7.48 16.68 -1.23
CA ILE A 113 8.36 17.24 -0.20
C ILE A 113 9.78 17.41 -0.71
N LEU A 114 10.33 16.42 -1.40
CA LEU A 114 11.67 16.50 -2.00
C LEU A 114 11.74 17.57 -3.10
N GLY A 115 10.68 17.69 -3.91
CA GLY A 115 10.52 18.77 -4.90
C GLY A 115 10.33 20.15 -4.25
N GLY A 116 9.69 20.23 -3.07
CA GLY A 116 9.58 21.47 -2.30
C GLY A 116 10.90 21.92 -1.64
N LEU A 117 11.77 20.97 -1.28
CA LEU A 117 13.12 21.24 -0.76
C LEU A 117 14.14 21.57 -1.85
N SER A 118 13.81 21.27 -3.11
CA SER A 118 14.62 21.52 -4.27
C SER A 118 13.81 22.33 -5.29
N ASN A 119 13.95 23.65 -5.28
CA ASN A 119 13.50 24.54 -6.37
C ASN A 119 14.05 24.15 -7.77
N SER A 120 14.86 23.09 -7.88
CA SER A 120 15.47 22.56 -9.10
C SER A 120 14.92 21.21 -9.57
N ILE A 121 14.01 20.53 -8.85
CA ILE A 121 13.41 19.27 -9.32
C ILE A 121 11.96 19.54 -9.68
N SER A 122 11.79 20.27 -10.78
CA SER A 122 10.54 20.30 -11.52
C SER A 122 10.42 18.96 -12.25
N LEU A 123 9.68 18.01 -11.68
CA LEU A 123 9.09 16.96 -12.49
C LEU A 123 7.87 17.58 -13.17
N GLU A 124 8.01 17.94 -14.44
CA GLU A 124 6.86 18.25 -15.29
C GLU A 124 5.92 17.04 -15.29
N VAL A 125 4.66 17.31 -14.96
CA VAL A 125 3.53 16.36 -14.96
C VAL A 125 3.08 16.08 -16.38
#